data_AF-A0A6N7PZ38-F1
#
_entry.id   AF-A0A6N7PZ38-F1
#
_cell.length_a   1.000
_cell.length_b   1.000
_cell.length_c   1.000
_cell.angle_alpha   90.00
_cell.angle_beta   90.00
_cell.angle_gamma   90.00
#
_symmetry.space_group_name_H-M   'P 1'
#
loop_
_entity.id
_entity.type
_entity.pdbx_description
1 polymer ?
#
loop_
_entity_poly.entity_id
_entity_poly.type
_entity_poly.pdbx_seq_one_letter_code
_entity_poly.pdbx_strand_id
1 'polypeptide(L)'
;MRFAWVLGLSIGLLAGACAKKGGEVDTTKDVYTEEEAPKVQIEVLNGVSREIPWAEVPESQRWFTEYGDHGTYKLRVPIVKVIIFSRDKEGKPVPPEQGWRVEYEEVGLNPKHWRHAYAGKDH
;
A
#
# COMPACT_ATOMS: atom_id res chain seq x y z
N MET A 1 15.16 -55.41 26.34
CA MET A 1 14.63 -55.23 27.72
C MET A 1 14.09 -53.81 27.82
N ARG A 2 12.84 -53.70 28.28
CA ARG A 2 12.04 -52.46 28.36
C ARG A 2 12.39 -51.71 29.66
N PHE A 3 12.49 -50.39 29.61
CA PHE A 3 12.27 -49.54 30.79
C PHE A 3 11.23 -48.48 30.44
N ALA A 4 10.20 -48.42 31.30
CA ALA A 4 9.01 -47.60 31.25
C ALA A 4 9.28 -46.22 31.91
N TRP A 5 8.75 -45.11 31.38
CA TRP A 5 7.60 -44.31 31.87
C TRP A 5 7.71 -43.91 33.37
N VAL A 6 7.48 -42.68 33.87
CA VAL A 6 6.55 -41.56 33.61
C VAL A 6 7.10 -40.33 34.38
N LEU A 7 6.89 -39.09 33.91
CA LEU A 7 6.34 -37.98 34.71
C LEU A 7 6.22 -36.72 33.87
N GLY A 8 4.97 -36.37 33.58
CA GLY A 8 4.61 -35.13 32.92
C GLY A 8 4.85 -33.94 33.82
N LEU A 9 5.19 -32.82 33.18
CA LEU A 9 5.12 -31.49 33.79
C LEU A 9 4.19 -30.65 32.92
N SER A 10 2.90 -30.72 33.26
CA SER A 10 1.91 -29.71 32.88
C SER A 10 1.74 -28.81 34.09
N ILE A 11 2.12 -27.53 33.98
CA ILE A 11 1.69 -26.31 34.70
C ILE A 11 2.57 -25.23 34.05
N GLY A 12 2.11 -24.11 33.52
CA GLY A 12 0.84 -23.43 33.64
C GLY A 12 1.14 -21.94 33.42
N LEU A 13 0.31 -21.31 32.61
CA LEU A 13 0.04 -19.87 32.50
C LEU A 13 1.10 -18.87 33.06
N LEU A 14 1.75 -18.18 32.13
CA LEU A 14 1.90 -16.72 32.15
C LEU A 14 1.37 -16.26 30.79
N ALA A 15 0.07 -16.03 30.61
CA ALA A 15 -0.61 -14.78 30.99
C ALA A 15 0.34 -13.56 30.93
N GLY A 16 0.19 -12.74 29.90
CA GLY A 16 0.66 -11.35 29.95
C GLY A 16 1.59 -10.90 28.84
N ALA A 17 1.15 -10.99 27.58
CA ALA A 17 1.46 -9.93 26.63
C ALA A 17 0.32 -9.87 25.60
N CYS A 18 -0.67 -9.02 25.90
CA CYS A 18 -1.63 -8.52 24.94
C CYS A 18 -0.90 -7.88 23.76
N ALA A 19 -0.62 -8.62 22.69
CA ALA A 19 -0.55 -8.03 21.38
C ALA A 19 -2.00 -7.82 20.94
N LYS A 20 -2.55 -6.63 21.23
CA LYS A 20 -3.72 -6.11 20.51
C LYS A 20 -3.50 -6.43 19.03
N LYS A 21 -4.43 -7.15 18.39
CA LYS A 21 -4.57 -7.17 16.93
C LYS A 21 -4.41 -5.72 16.45
N GLY A 22 -3.29 -5.39 15.83
CA GLY A 22 -3.11 -4.11 15.16
C GLY A 22 -4.22 -3.98 14.15
N GLY A 23 -5.00 -2.90 14.28
CA GLY A 23 -6.31 -2.71 13.66
C GLY A 23 -6.40 -3.25 12.23
N GLU A 24 -7.35 -4.14 12.01
CA GLU A 24 -7.77 -4.54 10.68
C GLU A 24 -8.24 -3.28 9.95
N VAL A 25 -7.45 -2.83 8.97
CA VAL A 25 -7.77 -1.65 8.18
C VAL A 25 -8.97 -2.01 7.30
N ASP A 26 -10.06 -1.27 7.45
CA ASP A 26 -11.29 -1.51 6.68
C ASP A 26 -11.08 -1.11 5.22
N THR A 27 -10.85 -2.07 4.33
CA THR A 27 -10.60 -1.83 2.90
C THR A 27 -11.88 -1.65 2.08
N THR A 28 -13.06 -1.46 2.70
CA THR A 28 -14.34 -1.36 1.98
C THR A 28 -14.91 0.05 1.90
N LYS A 29 -14.33 0.99 2.67
CA LYS A 29 -14.74 2.40 2.73
C LYS A 29 -14.27 3.16 1.49
N ASP A 30 -15.00 4.23 1.18
CA ASP A 30 -14.66 5.18 0.12
C ASP A 30 -14.10 6.51 0.68
N VAL A 31 -14.21 6.73 2.00
CA VAL A 31 -13.71 7.92 2.69
C VAL A 31 -12.95 7.48 3.92
N TYR A 32 -11.65 7.81 3.97
CA TYR A 32 -10.77 7.52 5.09
C TYR A 32 -10.22 8.82 5.68
N THR A 33 -10.03 8.81 6.99
CA THR A 33 -9.30 9.85 7.72
C THR A 33 -7.79 9.65 7.61
N GLU A 34 -6.99 10.65 8.00
CA GLU A 34 -5.52 10.52 8.04
C GLU A 34 -5.07 9.44 9.04
N GLU A 35 -5.84 9.21 10.10
CA GLU A 35 -5.55 8.21 11.15
C GLU A 35 -5.81 6.77 10.67
N GLU A 36 -6.70 6.61 9.69
CA GLU A 36 -7.02 5.34 9.03
C GLU A 36 -6.11 5.06 7.82
N ALA A 37 -5.24 6.01 7.45
CA ALA A 37 -4.30 5.86 6.36
C ALA A 37 -3.25 4.77 6.68
N PRO A 38 -2.69 4.11 5.66
CA PRO A 38 -1.59 3.16 5.87
C PRO A 38 -0.35 3.89 6.41
N LYS A 39 0.53 3.15 7.09
CA LYS A 39 1.81 3.73 7.56
C LYS A 39 2.82 3.94 6.43
N VAL A 40 2.68 3.20 5.34
CA VAL A 40 3.57 3.23 4.19
C VAL A 40 2.77 3.16 2.89
N GLN A 41 3.32 3.74 1.83
CA GLN A 41 2.91 3.52 0.44
C GLN A 41 3.98 2.66 -0.24
N ILE A 42 3.55 1.65 -1.00
CA ILE A 42 4.45 0.78 -1.74
C ILE A 42 4.64 1.37 -3.14
N GLU A 43 5.88 1.64 -3.52
CA GLU A 43 6.21 2.02 -4.89
C GLU A 43 6.98 0.89 -5.58
N VAL A 44 6.53 0.51 -6.78
CA VAL A 44 7.16 -0.52 -7.61
C VAL A 44 7.66 0.13 -8.90
N LEU A 45 8.96 0.40 -8.99
CA LEU A 45 9.59 0.97 -10.18
C LEU A 45 10.26 -0.13 -10.99
N ASN A 46 9.75 -0.38 -12.21
CA ASN A 46 10.30 -1.40 -13.12
C ASN A 46 10.51 -2.78 -12.46
N GLY A 47 9.61 -3.14 -11.54
CA GLY A 47 9.65 -4.41 -10.79
C GLY A 47 10.44 -4.38 -9.47
N VAL A 48 11.09 -3.27 -9.13
CA VAL A 48 11.77 -3.08 -7.84
C VAL A 48 10.84 -2.38 -6.86
N SER A 49 10.53 -3.04 -5.75
CA SER A 49 9.64 -2.51 -4.71
C SER A 49 10.41 -1.72 -3.65
N ARG A 50 9.86 -0.59 -3.22
CA ARG A 50 10.29 0.16 -2.04
C ARG A 50 9.08 0.61 -1.22
N GLU A 51 9.28 0.74 0.08
CA GLU A 51 8.28 1.29 1.00
C GLU A 51 8.62 2.75 1.30
N ILE A 52 7.64 3.63 1.16
CA ILE A 52 7.76 5.06 1.43
C ILE A 52 6.89 5.37 2.65
N PRO A 53 7.42 5.96 3.73
CA PRO A 53 6.61 6.38 4.86
C PRO A 53 5.47 7.30 4.40
N TRP A 54 4.25 7.07 4.88
CA TRP A 54 3.06 7.83 4.44
C TRP A 54 3.22 9.34 4.60
N ALA A 55 3.86 9.75 5.70
CA ALA A 55 4.13 11.17 5.99
C ALA A 55 5.07 11.84 4.96
N GLU A 56 5.89 11.05 4.25
CA GLU A 56 6.82 11.54 3.24
C GLU A 56 6.20 11.59 1.83
N VAL A 57 5.11 10.84 1.59
CA VAL A 57 4.37 10.91 0.32
C VAL A 57 3.76 12.31 0.18
N PRO A 58 3.86 13.01 -0.95
CA PRO A 58 3.18 14.29 -1.16
C PRO A 58 1.65 14.14 -1.05
N GLU A 59 0.95 15.09 -0.42
CA GLU A 59 -0.51 14.99 -0.19
C GLU A 59 -1.30 14.79 -1.50
N SER A 60 -0.87 15.44 -2.59
CA SER A 60 -1.48 15.29 -3.92
C SER A 60 -1.35 13.88 -4.52
N GLN A 61 -0.47 13.03 -3.98
CA GLN A 61 -0.21 11.65 -4.41
C GLN A 61 -0.65 10.61 -3.38
N ARG A 62 -1.17 11.05 -2.23
CA ARG A 62 -1.66 10.17 -1.17
C ARG A 62 -3.06 9.65 -1.47
N TRP A 63 -3.90 10.42 -2.14
CA TRP A 63 -5.34 10.18 -2.10
C TRP A 63 -5.97 10.13 -3.50
N PHE A 64 -6.87 9.17 -3.70
CA PHE A 64 -7.96 9.34 -4.66
C PHE A 64 -9.01 10.24 -4.02
N THR A 65 -9.15 11.46 -4.53
CA THR A 65 -10.10 12.45 -4.01
C THR A 65 -11.20 12.78 -5.02
N GLU A 66 -12.44 12.75 -4.57
CA GLU A 66 -13.60 13.33 -5.26
C GLU A 66 -14.36 14.18 -4.23
N TYR A 67 -14.63 15.43 -4.58
CA TYR A 67 -15.38 16.35 -3.75
C TYR A 67 -16.87 16.27 -4.09
N GLY A 68 -17.71 16.16 -3.08
CA GLY A 68 -19.14 16.37 -3.17
C GLY A 68 -19.51 17.84 -2.95
N ASP A 69 -20.80 18.07 -2.73
CA ASP A 69 -21.31 19.42 -2.46
C ASP A 69 -20.73 19.99 -1.16
N HIS A 70 -20.60 21.32 -1.13
CA HIS A 70 -20.14 22.08 0.04
C HIS A 70 -18.75 21.66 0.58
N GLY A 71 -17.87 21.11 -0.27
CA GLY A 71 -16.50 20.75 0.10
C GLY A 71 -16.38 19.47 0.93
N THR A 72 -17.44 18.65 0.97
CA THR A 72 -17.38 17.32 1.59
C THR A 72 -16.65 16.33 0.68
N TYR A 73 -15.99 15.32 1.25
CA TYR A 73 -15.40 14.24 0.46
C TYR A 73 -16.48 13.21 0.09
N LYS A 74 -16.67 13.00 -1.21
CA LYS A 74 -17.40 11.84 -1.73
C LYS A 74 -16.49 10.63 -1.85
N LEU A 75 -15.21 10.88 -2.14
CA LEU A 75 -14.14 9.90 -2.19
C LEU A 75 -12.88 10.50 -1.55
N ARG A 76 -12.25 9.74 -0.66
CA ARG A 76 -10.93 10.03 -0.10
C ARG A 76 -10.27 8.71 0.27
N VAL A 77 -9.73 8.01 -0.71
CA VAL A 77 -9.13 6.67 -0.55
C VAL A 77 -7.60 6.76 -0.59
N PRO A 78 -6.89 6.23 0.42
CA PRO A 78 -5.43 6.20 0.39
C PRO A 78 -4.91 5.36 -0.79
N ILE A 79 -3.95 5.87 -1.54
CA ILE A 79 -3.23 5.12 -2.56
C ILE A 79 -2.15 4.30 -1.87
N VAL A 80 -2.34 3.00 -1.75
CA VAL A 80 -1.43 2.10 -1.01
C VAL A 80 -0.29 1.58 -1.86
N LYS A 81 -0.48 1.56 -3.19
CA LYS A 81 0.52 1.04 -4.12
C LYS A 81 0.55 1.87 -5.40
N VAL A 82 1.75 2.21 -5.84
CA VAL A 82 2.03 2.85 -7.13
C VAL A 82 2.97 1.96 -7.91
N ILE A 83 2.59 1.57 -9.12
CA ILE A 83 3.40 0.77 -10.03
C ILE A 83 3.80 1.65 -11.19
N ILE A 84 5.09 1.74 -11.44
CA ILE A 84 5.66 2.62 -12.46
C ILE A 84 6.45 1.75 -13.42
N PHE A 85 6.04 1.76 -14.69
CA PHE A 85 6.79 1.17 -15.78
C PHE A 85 7.38 2.30 -16.61
N SER A 86 8.71 2.46 -16.56
CA SER A 86 9.43 3.51 -17.30
C SER A 86 10.51 2.88 -18.17
N ARG A 87 10.45 3.16 -19.48
CA ARG A 87 11.39 2.63 -20.46
C ARG A 87 11.93 3.72 -21.38
N ASP A 88 13.19 3.56 -21.81
CA ASP A 88 13.79 4.39 -22.85
C ASP A 88 13.28 4.01 -24.26
N LYS A 89 13.77 4.69 -25.29
CA LYS A 89 13.43 4.41 -26.70
C LYS A 89 13.82 3.01 -27.17
N GLU A 90 14.77 2.37 -26.50
CA GLU A 90 15.27 1.04 -26.82
C GLU A 90 14.54 -0.05 -26.01
N GLY A 91 13.60 0.34 -25.14
CA GLY A 91 12.81 -0.55 -24.29
C GLY A 91 13.50 -0.97 -22.99
N LYS A 92 14.64 -0.36 -22.63
CA LYS A 92 15.37 -0.64 -21.38
C LYS A 92 14.73 0.10 -20.21
N PRO A 93 14.69 -0.50 -19.00
CA PRO A 93 14.15 0.15 -17.82
C PRO A 93 15.03 1.33 -17.40
N VAL A 94 14.41 2.49 -17.18
CA VAL A 94 15.08 3.73 -16.74
C VAL A 94 14.24 4.42 -15.67
N PRO A 95 14.79 5.36 -14.89
CA PRO A 95 14.01 6.21 -14.00
C PRO A 95 12.90 6.97 -14.78
N PRO A 96 11.76 7.31 -14.14
CA PRO A 96 10.65 8.00 -14.81
C PRO A 96 11.05 9.31 -15.50
N GLU A 97 12.00 10.05 -14.93
CA GLU A 97 12.48 11.33 -15.47
C GLU A 97 13.24 11.18 -16.80
N GLN A 98 13.71 9.97 -17.09
CA GLN A 98 14.45 9.61 -18.30
C GLN A 98 13.60 8.76 -19.26
N GLY A 99 12.37 8.42 -18.87
CA GLY A 99 11.48 7.56 -19.63
C GLY A 99 11.02 8.19 -20.93
N TRP A 100 11.13 7.44 -22.04
CA TRP A 100 10.43 7.75 -23.28
C TRP A 100 8.93 7.42 -23.16
N ARG A 101 8.65 6.29 -22.51
CA ARG A 101 7.32 5.76 -22.19
C ARG A 101 7.24 5.50 -20.69
N VAL A 102 6.27 6.13 -20.03
CA VAL A 102 6.01 5.96 -18.61
C VAL A 102 4.54 5.64 -18.37
N GLU A 103 4.29 4.50 -17.75
CA GLU A 103 2.96 4.06 -17.34
C GLU A 103 2.89 4.04 -15.82
N TYR A 104 1.76 4.51 -15.29
CA TYR A 104 1.48 4.52 -13.87
C TYR A 104 0.20 3.75 -13.60
N GLU A 105 0.26 2.84 -12.64
CA GLU A 105 -0.91 2.21 -12.05
C GLU A 105 -0.93 2.51 -10.55
N GLU A 106 -2.02 3.10 -10.08
CA GLU A 106 -2.23 3.43 -8.68
C GLU A 106 -3.37 2.60 -8.13
N VAL A 107 -3.15 1.99 -6.97
CA VAL A 107 -4.12 1.11 -6.31
C VAL A 107 -4.49 1.69 -4.95
N GLY A 108 -5.78 1.86 -4.74
CA GLY A 108 -6.35 2.38 -3.50
C GLY A 108 -6.40 1.31 -2.42
N LEU A 109 -6.45 1.74 -1.16
CA LEU A 109 -6.69 0.88 -0.01
C LEU A 109 -8.02 0.13 -0.14
N ASN A 110 -9.04 0.80 -0.70
CA ASN A 110 -10.20 0.12 -1.26
C ASN A 110 -9.92 -0.27 -2.71
N PRO A 111 -9.85 -1.58 -3.01
CA PRO A 111 -9.44 -2.09 -4.33
C PRO A 111 -10.43 -1.79 -5.46
N LYS A 112 -11.63 -1.26 -5.15
CA LYS A 112 -12.56 -0.76 -6.16
C LYS A 112 -12.04 0.49 -6.86
N HIS A 113 -11.11 1.22 -6.23
CA HIS A 113 -10.56 2.46 -6.75
C HIS A 113 -9.12 2.23 -7.20
N TRP A 114 -8.92 2.39 -8.50
CA TRP A 114 -7.62 2.28 -9.15
C TRP A 114 -7.58 3.26 -10.32
N ARG A 115 -6.39 3.71 -10.67
CA ARG A 115 -6.16 4.65 -11.78
C ARG A 115 -5.00 4.16 -12.62
N HIS A 116 -5.18 4.17 -13.93
CA HIS A 116 -4.11 3.96 -14.90
C HIS A 116 -3.90 5.26 -15.68
N ALA A 117 -2.65 5.70 -15.78
CA ALA A 117 -2.28 6.88 -16.54
C ALA A 117 -1.04 6.61 -17.41
N TYR A 118 -1.00 7.29 -18.55
CA TYR A 118 0.13 7.24 -19.48
C TYR A 118 0.78 8.62 -19.56
N ALA A 119 2.10 8.68 -19.44
CA ALA A 119 2.90 9.86 -19.69
C ALA A 119 4.10 9.49 -20.58
N GLY A 120 4.36 10.25 -21.64
CA GLY A 120 5.46 9.94 -22.54
C GLY A 120 5.33 10.63 -23.88
N LYS A 121 6.32 10.43 -24.74
CA LYS A 121 6.39 11.03 -26.08
C LYS A 121 5.89 10.10 -27.20
N ASP A 122 5.08 9.10 -26.86
CA ASP A 122 4.35 8.31 -27.86
C ASP A 122 3.23 9.19 -28.47
N HIS A 123 3.56 9.87 -29.57
CA HIS A 123 2.62 10.49 -30.50
C HIS A 123 2.88 9.98 -31.92
#